data_AF-A0A1M5LXC7-F1
#
_entry.id   AF-A0A1M5LXC7-F1
#
_cell.length_a   1.000
_cell.length_b   1.000
_cell.length_c   1.000
_cell.angle_alpha   90.00
_cell.angle_beta   90.00
_cell.angle_gamma   90.00
#
_symmetry.space_group_name_H-M   'P 1'
#
loop_
_entity.id
_entity.type
_entity.pdbx_description
1 polymer ?
#
loop_
_entity_poly.entity_id
_entity_poly.type
_entity_poly.pdbx_seq_one_letter_code
_entity_poly.pdbx_strand_id
1 'polypeptide(L)'
;MKDHMTKPNPDPILTSDKLTDDTQNKARLLASSAQSRAKIWNFTKLLSPASCYDETSSTTWDADTTTVARIGLLKTTMKKQVVSADNRDEAARKKEAIERTLAGEVIVTPSSIQQQLDSEQIKLSATLDAIDFLTGEIQREKMKLAIEYSKKMRPKHDALMKTFCQKQLEALSVWSELFNLKSHLIDNGGLHGLCLNLPAAFLGAPNDPYSDMADFFRSAKNDGHISAVPKEMRL
;
A
#
# COMPACT_ATOMS: atom_id res chain seq x y z
N MET A 1 17.19 -22.27 29.58
CA MET A 1 16.16 -22.45 28.55
C MET A 1 16.64 -21.77 27.27
N LYS A 2 17.43 -22.51 26.49
CA LYS A 2 17.82 -22.16 25.13
C LYS A 2 16.97 -23.06 24.26
N ASP A 3 16.02 -22.49 23.53
CA ASP A 3 15.52 -22.95 22.23
C ASP A 3 14.25 -22.17 21.88
N HIS A 4 14.06 -21.93 20.57
CA HIS A 4 13.05 -21.07 19.94
C HIS A 4 13.44 -19.62 19.67
N MET A 5 14.62 -19.40 19.07
CA MET A 5 14.64 -18.45 17.95
C MET A 5 13.90 -19.12 16.78
N THR A 6 12.59 -18.91 16.72
CA THR A 6 11.77 -19.21 15.55
C THR A 6 12.44 -18.58 14.34
N LYS A 7 12.89 -19.43 13.41
CA LYS A 7 13.32 -19.00 12.07
C LYS A 7 12.28 -18.00 11.53
N PRO A 8 12.70 -16.92 10.84
CA PRO A 8 11.75 -15.99 10.23
C PRO A 8 10.81 -16.82 9.37
N ASN A 9 9.54 -16.84 9.76
CA ASN A 9 8.50 -17.50 8.99
C ASN A 9 8.52 -16.81 7.62
N PRO A 10 8.76 -17.52 6.50
CA PRO A 10 8.76 -16.88 5.20
C PRO A 10 7.42 -16.17 5.07
N ASP A 11 7.48 -14.88 4.76
CA ASP A 11 6.32 -14.01 4.72
C ASP A 11 5.30 -14.68 3.78
N PRO A 12 4.14 -15.17 4.27
CA PRO A 12 3.25 -16.00 3.46
C PRO A 12 2.70 -15.25 2.24
N ILE A 13 2.75 -13.92 2.30
CA ILE A 13 2.44 -13.00 1.20
C ILE A 13 3.45 -13.14 0.04
N LEU A 14 4.72 -13.48 0.33
CA LEU A 14 5.81 -13.60 -0.66
C LEU A 14 5.90 -14.99 -1.30
N THR A 15 5.12 -15.97 -0.84
CA THR A 15 5.18 -17.37 -1.35
C THR A 15 4.08 -17.72 -2.36
N SER A 16 3.28 -16.74 -2.81
CA SER A 16 2.24 -16.98 -3.81
C SER A 16 2.83 -17.13 -5.21
N ASP A 17 2.64 -18.31 -5.81
CA ASP A 17 3.04 -18.60 -7.19
C ASP A 17 2.42 -17.58 -8.16
N LYS A 18 1.13 -17.28 -7.98
CA LYS A 18 0.41 -16.27 -8.78
C LYS A 18 1.03 -14.88 -8.65
N LEU A 19 1.39 -14.45 -7.43
CA LEU A 19 2.03 -13.14 -7.22
C LEU A 19 3.40 -13.07 -7.90
N THR A 20 4.13 -14.18 -7.88
CA THR A 20 5.44 -14.31 -8.51
C THR A 20 5.31 -14.21 -10.03
N ASP A 21 4.36 -14.95 -10.61
CA ASP A 21 4.04 -14.93 -12.04
C ASP A 21 3.59 -13.55 -12.50
N ASP A 22 2.64 -12.93 -11.80
CA ASP A 22 2.13 -11.60 -12.14
C ASP A 22 3.22 -10.52 -12.06
N THR A 23 4.13 -10.63 -11.07
CA THR A 23 5.28 -9.72 -10.93
C THR A 23 6.29 -9.93 -12.06
N GLN A 24 6.58 -11.18 -12.43
CA GLN A 24 7.47 -11.50 -13.54
C GLN A 24 6.89 -11.03 -14.87
N ASN A 25 5.58 -11.22 -15.09
CA ASN A 25 4.87 -10.76 -16.28
C ASN A 25 4.86 -9.23 -16.37
N LYS A 26 4.63 -8.54 -15.25
CA LYS A 26 4.75 -7.07 -15.19
C LYS A 26 6.16 -6.59 -15.55
N ALA A 27 7.20 -7.25 -15.03
CA ALA A 27 8.59 -6.92 -15.36
C ALA A 27 8.89 -7.10 -16.86
N ARG A 28 8.37 -8.18 -17.48
CA ARG A 28 8.48 -8.41 -18.93
C ARG A 28 7.78 -7.32 -19.74
N LEU A 29 6.57 -6.92 -19.35
CA LEU A 29 5.83 -5.85 -20.02
C LEU A 29 6.52 -4.49 -19.87
N LEU A 30 7.11 -4.19 -18.71
CA LEU A 30 7.92 -2.98 -18.52
C LEU A 30 9.11 -2.94 -19.48
N ALA A 31 9.84 -4.06 -19.61
CA ALA A 31 10.93 -4.18 -20.57
C ALA A 31 10.45 -4.01 -22.02
N SER A 32 9.31 -4.62 -22.38
CA SER A 32 8.68 -4.45 -23.70
C SER A 32 8.27 -3.00 -23.96
N SER A 33 7.72 -2.30 -22.97
CA SER A 33 7.33 -0.88 -23.09
C SER A 33 8.54 0.02 -23.34
N ALA A 34 9.69 -0.27 -22.70
CA ALA A 34 10.92 0.45 -22.93
C ALA A 34 11.43 0.25 -24.36
N GLN A 35 11.33 -0.97 -24.89
CA GLN A 35 11.69 -1.27 -26.29
C GLN A 35 10.77 -0.54 -27.28
N SER A 36 9.45 -0.54 -27.09
CA SER A 36 8.54 0.19 -27.98
C SER A 36 8.75 1.70 -27.90
N ARG A 37 9.03 2.27 -26.72
CA ARG A 37 9.40 3.69 -26.57
C ARG A 37 10.67 4.02 -27.37
N ALA A 38 11.70 3.18 -27.30
CA ALA A 38 12.93 3.37 -28.07
C ALA A 38 12.68 3.31 -29.59
N LYS A 39 11.82 2.39 -30.06
CA LYS A 39 11.43 2.30 -31.47
C LYS A 39 10.65 3.52 -31.95
N ILE A 40 9.65 3.96 -31.17
CA ILE A 40 8.88 5.18 -31.44
C ILE A 40 9.83 6.36 -31.60
N TRP A 41 10.75 6.54 -30.64
CA TRP A 41 11.75 7.61 -30.69
C TRP A 41 12.60 7.56 -31.96
N ASN A 42 13.08 6.39 -32.36
CA ASN A 42 13.85 6.22 -33.59
C ASN A 42 13.03 6.55 -34.84
N PHE A 43 11.77 6.11 -34.93
CA PHE A 43 10.89 6.44 -36.05
C PHE A 43 10.56 7.93 -36.10
N THR A 44 10.33 8.57 -34.94
CA THR A 44 10.10 10.02 -34.86
C THR A 44 11.31 10.81 -35.37
N LYS A 45 12.54 10.40 -35.03
CA LYS A 45 13.77 11.00 -35.56
C LYS A 45 13.87 10.90 -37.09
N LEU A 46 13.50 9.75 -37.65
CA LEU A 46 13.54 9.53 -39.11
C LEU A 46 12.49 10.36 -39.86
N LEU A 47 11.33 10.61 -39.24
CA LEU A 47 10.23 11.37 -39.85
C LEU A 47 10.39 12.89 -39.67
N SER A 48 11.11 13.35 -38.63
CA SER A 48 11.33 14.78 -38.36
C SER A 48 12.76 15.04 -37.82
N PRO A 49 13.78 15.08 -38.69
CA PRO A 49 15.18 15.32 -38.29
C PRO A 49 15.44 16.72 -37.71
N ALA A 50 14.59 17.70 -38.05
CA ALA A 50 14.75 19.09 -37.63
C ALA A 50 14.28 19.36 -36.19
N SER A 51 13.44 18.48 -35.60
CA SER A 51 12.87 18.67 -34.26
C SER A 51 13.59 17.94 -33.14
N CYS A 52 14.67 17.20 -33.44
CA CYS A 52 15.41 16.39 -32.45
C CYS A 52 16.73 17.01 -31.97
N TYR A 53 17.04 18.24 -32.38
CA TYR A 53 18.14 19.04 -31.83
C TYR A 53 17.66 19.89 -30.66
N ASP A 54 17.29 19.24 -29.56
CA ASP A 54 17.27 19.87 -28.25
C ASP A 54 17.67 18.80 -27.20
N GLU A 55 18.97 18.53 -27.14
CA GLU A 55 19.60 17.55 -26.23
C GLU A 55 19.44 17.89 -24.74
N THR A 56 18.82 19.02 -24.41
CA THR A 56 18.51 19.44 -23.03
C THR A 56 17.20 18.85 -22.49
N SER A 57 16.39 18.18 -23.31
CA SER A 57 15.19 17.47 -22.85
C SER A 57 15.48 16.03 -22.38
N SER A 58 16.62 15.83 -21.71
CA SER A 58 16.76 14.74 -20.73
C SER A 58 15.93 15.10 -19.50
N THR A 59 14.61 15.19 -19.64
CA THR A 59 13.75 15.05 -18.46
C THR A 59 13.92 13.59 -18.06
N THR A 60 14.62 13.37 -16.97
CA THR A 60 14.57 12.10 -16.27
C THR A 60 13.10 11.81 -16.03
N TRP A 61 12.56 10.85 -16.79
CA TRP A 61 11.23 10.29 -16.54
C TRP A 61 11.37 9.36 -15.35
N ASP A 62 11.68 9.95 -14.20
CA ASP A 62 11.67 9.27 -12.92
C ASP A 62 10.25 8.77 -12.67
N ALA A 63 10.19 7.52 -12.21
CA ALA A 63 9.00 6.69 -12.15
C ALA A 63 7.83 7.23 -11.30
N ASP A 64 8.00 8.38 -10.63
CA ASP A 64 7.03 8.96 -9.68
C ASP A 64 6.27 10.21 -10.18
N THR A 65 6.55 10.74 -11.38
CA THR A 65 5.87 11.95 -11.89
C THR A 65 4.80 11.69 -12.96
N THR A 66 4.42 10.43 -13.18
CA THR A 66 3.66 9.98 -14.35
C THR A 66 2.20 10.47 -14.42
N THR A 67 1.64 11.07 -13.36
CA THR A 67 0.22 11.44 -13.32
C THR A 67 -0.06 12.83 -13.89
N VAL A 68 0.85 13.80 -13.70
CA VAL A 68 0.56 15.22 -14.01
C VAL A 68 0.95 15.58 -15.45
N ALA A 69 2.06 15.04 -15.97
CA ALA A 69 2.50 15.28 -17.35
C ALA A 69 1.60 14.58 -18.40
N ARG A 70 0.95 13.47 -18.02
CA ARG A 70 0.11 12.64 -18.92
C ARG A 70 -1.17 13.36 -19.38
N ILE A 71 -1.72 14.28 -18.58
CA ILE A 71 -2.96 15.01 -18.90
C ILE A 71 -2.70 16.18 -19.88
N GLY A 72 -1.52 16.79 -19.83
CA GLY A 72 -1.17 17.95 -20.65
C GLY A 72 -0.90 17.61 -22.12
N LEU A 73 -0.19 16.50 -22.38
CA LEU A 73 0.22 16.14 -23.74
C LEU A 73 -0.89 15.46 -24.57
N LEU A 74 -1.78 14.69 -23.92
CA LEU A 74 -2.90 14.02 -24.57
C LEU A 74 -4.02 14.99 -24.99
N LYS A 75 -4.23 16.09 -24.26
CA LYS A 75 -5.29 17.07 -24.58
C LYS A 75 -4.96 17.95 -25.80
N THR A 76 -3.69 18.20 -26.09
CA THR A 76 -3.28 19.07 -27.21
C THR A 76 -3.19 18.32 -28.54
N THR A 77 -2.92 17.02 -28.55
CA THR A 77 -2.83 16.22 -29.78
C THR A 77 -4.16 15.62 -30.23
N MET A 78 -5.11 15.35 -29.32
CA MET A 78 -6.41 14.74 -29.70
C MET A 78 -7.49 15.73 -30.18
N LYS A 79 -7.27 17.04 -30.08
CA LYS A 79 -8.30 18.03 -30.47
C LYS A 79 -8.46 18.25 -31.98
N LYS A 80 -7.72 17.52 -32.83
CA LYS A 80 -7.73 17.73 -34.30
C LYS A 80 -8.17 16.54 -35.15
N GLN A 81 -8.73 15.48 -34.59
CA GLN A 81 -9.35 14.41 -35.40
C GLN A 81 -10.78 14.10 -34.95
N VAL A 82 -11.71 14.70 -35.71
CA VAL A 82 -12.96 14.14 -36.24
C VAL A 82 -13.83 13.31 -35.29
N VAL A 83 -14.96 13.91 -34.95
CA VAL A 83 -16.19 13.25 -34.50
C VAL A 83 -16.75 12.39 -35.64
N SER A 84 -16.88 11.06 -35.45
CA SER A 84 -18.10 10.29 -35.80
C SER A 84 -18.00 8.79 -35.46
N ALA A 85 -19.06 8.28 -34.82
CA ALA A 85 -19.59 6.90 -34.81
C ALA A 85 -18.83 5.76 -34.08
N ASP A 86 -19.52 5.16 -33.10
CA ASP A 86 -19.34 3.84 -32.46
C ASP A 86 -18.26 3.61 -31.37
N ASN A 87 -18.48 4.24 -30.20
CA ASN A 87 -17.77 3.93 -28.94
C ASN A 87 -17.88 2.46 -28.48
N ARG A 88 -18.85 1.68 -28.96
CA ARG A 88 -19.00 0.24 -28.61
C ARG A 88 -18.01 -0.64 -29.39
N ASP A 89 -17.72 -0.28 -30.63
CA ASP A 89 -16.76 -1.00 -31.48
C ASP A 89 -15.31 -0.73 -31.07
N GLU A 90 -15.04 0.42 -30.46
CA GLU A 90 -13.70 0.75 -29.98
C GLU A 90 -13.36 -0.02 -28.68
N ALA A 91 -14.33 -0.22 -27.79
CA ALA A 91 -14.15 -1.03 -26.59
C ALA A 91 -13.94 -2.53 -26.91
N ALA A 92 -14.66 -3.06 -27.89
CA ALA A 92 -14.50 -4.44 -28.36
C ALA A 92 -13.14 -4.65 -29.03
N ARG A 93 -12.71 -3.73 -29.90
CA ARG A 93 -11.38 -3.76 -30.53
C ARG A 93 -10.24 -3.61 -29.52
N LYS A 94 -10.41 -2.77 -28.49
CA LYS A 94 -9.45 -2.65 -27.39
C LYS A 94 -9.34 -3.96 -26.58
N LYS A 95 -10.46 -4.60 -26.29
CA LYS A 95 -10.48 -5.88 -25.58
C LYS A 95 -9.80 -7.00 -26.39
N GLU A 96 -10.10 -7.11 -27.68
CA GLU A 96 -9.49 -8.09 -28.58
C GLU A 96 -7.98 -7.84 -28.75
N ALA A 97 -7.55 -6.57 -28.83
CA ALA A 97 -6.13 -6.21 -28.87
C ALA A 97 -5.39 -6.56 -27.57
N ILE A 98 -6.02 -6.36 -26.41
CA ILE A 98 -5.49 -6.79 -25.10
C ILE A 98 -5.36 -8.32 -25.07
N GLU A 99 -6.37 -9.07 -25.50
CA GLU A 99 -6.35 -10.54 -25.53
C GLU A 99 -5.23 -11.08 -26.45
N ARG A 100 -5.04 -10.49 -27.64
CA ARG A 100 -3.94 -10.87 -28.55
C ARG A 100 -2.55 -10.54 -28.01
N THR A 101 -2.42 -9.41 -27.29
CA THR A 101 -1.15 -9.00 -26.67
C THR A 101 -0.80 -9.91 -25.50
N LEU A 102 -1.80 -10.35 -24.73
CA LEU A 102 -1.63 -11.34 -23.67
C LEU A 102 -1.29 -12.74 -24.24
N ALA A 103 -1.76 -13.07 -25.44
CA ALA A 103 -1.50 -14.35 -26.12
C ALA A 103 -0.14 -14.43 -26.84
N GLY A 104 0.58 -13.31 -27.01
CA GLY A 104 1.92 -13.29 -27.61
C GLY A 104 1.95 -13.37 -29.15
N GLU A 105 0.86 -13.05 -29.83
CA GLU A 105 0.80 -13.08 -31.31
C GLU A 105 1.52 -11.89 -31.95
N VAL A 106 2.28 -12.15 -33.03
CA VAL A 106 3.02 -11.15 -33.78
C VAL A 106 2.09 -10.43 -34.77
N ILE A 107 1.87 -9.14 -34.54
CA ILE A 107 1.10 -8.25 -35.42
C ILE A 107 1.91 -7.99 -36.71
N VAL A 108 1.28 -8.20 -37.87
CA VAL A 108 1.84 -8.06 -39.24
C VAL A 108 2.57 -6.72 -39.46
N THR A 109 3.75 -6.79 -40.08
CA THR A 109 4.66 -5.65 -40.31
C THR A 109 4.15 -4.70 -41.41
N PRO A 110 3.95 -3.39 -41.12
CA PRO A 110 3.50 -2.40 -42.11
C PRO A 110 4.62 -1.91 -43.05
N SER A 111 4.23 -1.44 -44.25
CA SER A 111 5.12 -1.10 -45.37
C SER A 111 5.64 0.36 -45.40
N SER A 112 5.18 1.26 -44.52
CA SER A 112 5.71 2.62 -44.38
C SER A 112 6.15 2.96 -42.95
N ILE A 113 7.14 3.86 -42.81
CA ILE A 113 7.67 4.28 -41.49
C ILE A 113 6.57 4.90 -40.61
N GLN A 114 5.62 5.64 -41.21
CA GLN A 114 4.48 6.20 -40.48
C GLN A 114 3.56 5.09 -39.95
N GLN A 115 3.24 4.08 -40.75
CA GLN A 115 2.43 2.95 -40.29
C GLN A 115 3.16 2.13 -39.22
N GLN A 116 4.49 2.00 -39.31
CA GLN A 116 5.30 1.36 -38.27
C GLN A 116 5.28 2.16 -36.97
N LEU A 117 5.37 3.49 -37.03
CA LEU A 117 5.21 4.38 -35.88
C LEU A 117 3.84 4.20 -35.22
N ASP A 118 2.76 4.29 -36.00
CA ASP A 118 1.39 4.14 -35.49
C ASP A 118 1.19 2.75 -34.86
N SER A 119 1.75 1.69 -35.48
CA SER A 119 1.68 0.33 -34.93
C SER A 119 2.42 0.18 -33.59
N GLU A 120 3.59 0.81 -33.44
CA GLU A 120 4.34 0.77 -32.18
C GLU A 120 3.69 1.65 -31.10
N GLN A 121 3.01 2.74 -31.47
CA GLN A 121 2.20 3.54 -30.53
C GLN A 121 1.02 2.73 -29.99
N ILE A 122 0.30 2.01 -30.86
CA ILE A 122 -0.80 1.11 -30.44
C ILE A 122 -0.26 0.02 -29.50
N LYS A 123 0.86 -0.62 -29.85
CA LYS A 123 1.52 -1.61 -28.98
C LYS A 123 1.92 -1.01 -27.63
N LEU A 124 2.51 0.18 -27.61
CA LEU A 124 2.88 0.84 -26.36
C LEU A 124 1.65 1.11 -25.49
N SER A 125 0.55 1.61 -26.07
CA SER A 125 -0.70 1.83 -25.35
C SER A 125 -1.22 0.54 -24.74
N ALA A 126 -1.31 -0.54 -25.54
CA ALA A 126 -1.79 -1.84 -25.07
C ALA A 126 -0.90 -2.42 -23.95
N THR A 127 0.42 -2.29 -24.07
CA THR A 127 1.37 -2.73 -23.04
C THR A 127 1.21 -1.95 -21.74
N LEU A 128 0.97 -0.64 -21.80
CA LEU A 128 0.74 0.17 -20.61
C LEU A 128 -0.59 -0.19 -19.93
N ASP A 129 -1.67 -0.39 -20.69
CA ASP A 129 -2.95 -0.82 -20.16
C ASP A 129 -2.84 -2.20 -19.48
N ALA A 130 -2.04 -3.11 -20.07
CA ALA A 130 -1.75 -4.42 -19.47
C ALA A 130 -0.92 -4.32 -18.17
N ILE A 131 0.02 -3.38 -18.08
CA ILE A 131 0.77 -3.10 -16.84
C ILE A 131 -0.16 -2.59 -15.73
N ASP A 132 -1.09 -1.69 -16.06
CA ASP A 132 -2.07 -1.16 -15.11
C ASP A 132 -3.00 -2.27 -14.60
N PHE A 133 -3.45 -3.15 -15.49
CA PHE A 133 -4.24 -4.32 -15.14
C PHE A 133 -3.50 -5.26 -14.17
N LEU A 134 -2.26 -5.66 -14.50
CA LEU A 134 -1.45 -6.52 -13.62
C LEU A 134 -1.17 -5.88 -12.28
N THR A 135 -0.97 -4.56 -12.24
CA THR A 135 -0.79 -3.83 -10.97
C THR A 135 -2.03 -3.96 -10.07
N GLY A 136 -3.22 -3.87 -10.66
CA GLY A 136 -4.48 -4.07 -9.96
C GLY A 136 -4.69 -5.52 -9.49
N GLU A 137 -4.30 -6.52 -10.28
CA GLU A 137 -4.35 -7.95 -9.89
C GLU A 137 -3.37 -8.25 -8.74
N ILE A 138 -2.12 -7.79 -8.83
CA ILE A 138 -1.11 -7.95 -7.77
C ILE A 138 -1.63 -7.37 -6.45
N GLN A 139 -2.23 -6.18 -6.47
CA GLN A 139 -2.74 -5.55 -5.25
C GLN A 139 -3.93 -6.32 -4.66
N ARG A 140 -4.81 -6.85 -5.52
CA ARG A 140 -5.93 -7.70 -5.08
C ARG A 140 -5.44 -9.00 -4.47
N GLU A 141 -4.45 -9.66 -5.08
CA GLU A 141 -3.89 -10.90 -4.54
C GLU A 141 -3.17 -10.65 -3.21
N LYS A 142 -2.41 -9.56 -3.07
CA LYS A 142 -1.80 -9.15 -1.78
C LYS A 142 -2.86 -8.96 -0.69
N MET A 143 -3.95 -8.26 -1.02
CA MET A 143 -5.03 -8.02 -0.08
C MET A 143 -5.72 -9.32 0.33
N LYS A 144 -5.95 -10.24 -0.62
CA LYS A 144 -6.52 -11.56 -0.34
C LYS A 144 -5.63 -12.37 0.61
N LEU A 145 -4.32 -12.44 0.33
CA LEU A 145 -3.36 -13.14 1.18
C LEU A 145 -3.27 -12.51 2.59
N ALA A 146 -3.30 -11.18 2.68
CA ALA A 146 -3.33 -10.48 3.97
C ALA A 146 -4.60 -10.78 4.77
N ILE A 147 -5.76 -10.88 4.10
CA ILE A 147 -7.02 -11.28 4.73
C ILE A 147 -6.95 -12.73 5.23
N GLU A 148 -6.43 -13.65 4.44
CA GLU A 148 -6.29 -15.06 4.85
C GLU A 148 -5.33 -15.22 6.02
N TYR A 149 -4.19 -14.52 5.97
CA TYR A 149 -3.23 -14.51 7.06
C TYR A 149 -3.81 -13.90 8.34
N SER A 150 -4.49 -12.76 8.23
CA SER A 150 -5.13 -12.10 9.38
C SER A 150 -6.27 -12.94 9.94
N LYS A 151 -7.07 -13.65 9.14
CA LYS A 151 -8.09 -14.59 9.65
C LYS A 151 -7.50 -15.65 10.58
N LYS A 152 -6.29 -16.13 10.29
CA LYS A 152 -5.60 -17.13 11.12
C LYS A 152 -4.99 -16.52 12.39
N MET A 153 -4.44 -15.32 12.29
CA MET A 153 -3.71 -14.68 13.39
C MET A 153 -4.61 -13.88 14.33
N ARG A 154 -5.70 -13.30 13.83
CA ARG A 154 -6.63 -12.46 14.57
C ARG A 154 -7.20 -13.15 15.82
N PRO A 155 -7.67 -14.41 15.79
CA PRO A 155 -8.15 -15.06 17.00
C PRO A 155 -7.08 -15.19 18.09
N LYS A 156 -5.82 -15.45 17.70
CA LYS A 156 -4.68 -15.54 18.64
C LYS A 156 -4.33 -14.17 19.21
N HIS A 157 -4.28 -13.16 18.36
CA HIS A 157 -4.11 -11.77 18.77
C HIS A 157 -5.20 -11.36 19.75
N ASP A 158 -6.47 -11.58 19.42
CA ASP A 158 -7.61 -11.17 20.23
C ASP A 158 -7.63 -11.90 21.58
N ALA A 159 -7.24 -13.19 21.61
CA ALA A 159 -7.07 -13.94 22.85
C ALA A 159 -5.97 -13.33 23.73
N LEU A 160 -4.80 -13.05 23.17
CA LEU A 160 -3.69 -12.44 23.91
C LEU A 160 -4.03 -11.02 24.36
N MET A 161 -4.70 -10.23 23.54
CA MET A 161 -5.14 -8.87 23.89
C MET A 161 -6.15 -8.88 25.02
N LYS A 162 -7.11 -9.82 25.03
CA LYS A 162 -8.04 -9.98 26.15
C LYS A 162 -7.30 -10.31 27.45
N THR A 163 -6.35 -11.26 27.40
CA THR A 163 -5.53 -11.60 28.58
C THR A 163 -4.69 -10.41 29.03
N PHE A 164 -4.05 -9.71 28.10
CA PHE A 164 -3.25 -8.52 28.40
C PHE A 164 -4.10 -7.42 29.04
N CYS A 165 -5.28 -7.10 28.48
CA CYS A 165 -6.19 -6.12 29.05
C CYS A 165 -6.62 -6.51 30.46
N GLN A 166 -6.93 -7.78 30.71
CA GLN A 166 -7.26 -8.27 32.05
C GLN A 166 -6.09 -8.05 33.03
N LYS A 167 -4.86 -8.34 32.64
CA LYS A 167 -3.67 -8.08 33.48
C LYS A 167 -3.41 -6.60 33.70
N GLN A 168 -3.69 -5.76 32.71
CA GLN A 168 -3.59 -4.31 32.89
C GLN A 168 -4.67 -3.75 33.83
N LEU A 169 -5.89 -4.32 33.81
CA LEU A 169 -6.93 -3.96 34.78
C LEU A 169 -6.54 -4.36 36.21
N GLU A 170 -5.99 -5.56 36.40
CA GLU A 170 -5.43 -6.00 37.69
C GLU A 170 -4.33 -5.05 38.17
N ALA A 171 -3.38 -4.70 37.27
CA ALA A 171 -2.29 -3.78 37.57
C ALA A 171 -2.80 -2.37 37.92
N LEU A 172 -3.82 -1.86 37.19
CA LEU A 172 -4.43 -0.57 37.48
C LEU A 172 -5.10 -0.54 38.86
N SER A 173 -5.78 -1.63 39.25
CA SER A 173 -6.40 -1.74 40.57
C SER A 173 -5.36 -1.60 41.67
N VAL A 174 -4.28 -2.38 41.59
CA VAL A 174 -3.18 -2.34 42.57
C VAL A 174 -2.47 -0.98 42.55
N TRP A 175 -2.26 -0.39 41.37
CA TRP A 175 -1.68 0.94 41.23
C TRP A 175 -2.54 2.02 41.88
N SER A 176 -3.86 1.93 41.71
CA SER A 176 -4.81 2.88 42.32
C SER A 176 -4.79 2.79 43.85
N GLU A 177 -4.73 1.58 44.41
CA GLU A 177 -4.59 1.37 45.85
C GLU A 177 -3.26 1.93 46.38
N LEU A 178 -2.15 1.67 45.69
CA LEU A 178 -0.84 2.18 46.06
C LEU A 178 -0.78 3.72 45.98
N PHE A 179 -1.38 4.30 44.94
CA PHE A 179 -1.48 5.74 44.77
C PHE A 179 -2.28 6.39 45.89
N ASN A 180 -3.45 5.82 46.24
CA ASN A 180 -4.27 6.31 47.34
C ASN A 180 -3.55 6.21 48.70
N LEU A 181 -2.86 5.09 48.97
CA LEU A 181 -2.06 4.92 50.18
C LEU A 181 -0.93 5.97 50.25
N LYS A 182 -0.24 6.22 49.14
CA LYS A 182 0.79 7.25 49.04
C LYS A 182 0.22 8.64 49.34
N SER A 183 -0.89 9.02 48.72
CA SER A 183 -1.56 10.31 48.95
C SER A 183 -1.94 10.47 50.42
N HIS A 184 -2.55 9.43 51.03
CA HIS A 184 -2.91 9.45 52.45
C HIS A 184 -1.69 9.63 53.38
N LEU A 185 -0.55 9.01 53.07
CA LEU A 185 0.68 9.15 53.87
C LEU A 185 1.32 10.55 53.71
N ILE A 186 1.20 11.17 52.54
CA ILE A 186 1.63 12.56 52.30
C ILE A 186 0.76 13.51 53.13
N ASP A 187 -0.56 13.40 53.03
CA ASP A 187 -1.51 14.32 53.66
C ASP A 187 -1.44 14.29 55.18
N ASN A 188 -1.07 13.15 55.77
CA ASN A 188 -0.92 12.98 57.22
C ASN A 188 0.51 13.23 57.74
N GLY A 189 1.40 13.81 56.93
CA GLY A 189 2.77 14.16 57.33
C GLY A 189 3.68 12.97 57.65
N GLY A 190 3.27 11.75 57.28
CA GLY A 190 3.97 10.51 57.60
C GLY A 190 5.05 10.09 56.61
N LEU A 191 5.28 10.88 55.55
CA LEU A 191 6.15 10.45 54.45
C LEU A 191 7.62 10.82 54.70
N HIS A 192 8.40 9.89 55.26
CA HIS A 192 9.87 9.93 55.27
C HIS A 192 10.43 8.65 54.61
N GLY A 193 11.07 8.79 53.43
CA GLY A 193 11.85 7.75 52.76
C GLY A 193 11.10 6.76 51.83
N LEU A 194 11.87 6.15 50.91
CA LEU A 194 11.58 5.06 49.92
C LEU A 194 10.34 5.17 49.01
N CYS A 195 9.17 5.60 49.52
CA CYS A 195 7.92 5.72 48.76
C CYS A 195 7.87 6.93 47.79
N LEU A 196 8.85 7.84 47.90
CA LEU A 196 9.01 9.01 47.02
C LEU A 196 9.68 8.69 45.68
N ASN A 197 10.42 7.57 45.59
CA ASN A 197 11.26 7.25 44.43
C ASN A 197 10.52 6.45 43.35
N LEU A 198 9.27 6.04 43.59
CA LEU A 198 8.43 5.45 42.55
C LEU A 198 8.05 6.55 41.56
N PRO A 199 8.36 6.40 40.25
CA PRO A 199 7.98 7.38 39.26
C PRO A 199 6.48 7.62 39.35
N ALA A 200 6.07 8.87 39.57
CA ALA A 200 4.66 9.25 39.63
C ALA A 200 3.89 8.90 38.35
N ALA A 201 4.62 8.60 37.26
CA ALA A 201 4.11 8.38 35.92
C ALA A 201 4.32 6.95 35.37
N PHE A 202 4.68 5.94 36.17
CA PHE A 202 4.92 4.59 35.61
C PHE A 202 3.69 4.04 34.85
N LEU A 203 2.47 4.33 35.34
CA LEU A 203 1.20 4.07 34.66
C LEU A 203 0.35 5.35 34.49
N GLY A 204 0.96 6.53 34.67
CA GLY A 204 0.22 7.79 34.82
C GLY A 204 -0.58 7.87 36.12
N ALA A 205 -1.35 8.96 36.29
CA ALA A 205 -2.28 9.07 37.39
C ALA A 205 -3.51 8.18 37.12
N PRO A 206 -3.91 7.30 38.04
CA PRO A 206 -4.97 6.31 37.81
C PRO A 206 -6.36 6.93 37.57
N ASN A 207 -6.52 8.20 37.96
CA ASN A 207 -7.73 9.01 37.83
C ASN A 207 -7.65 10.04 36.69
N ASP A 208 -6.63 9.97 35.82
CA ASP A 208 -6.51 10.88 34.69
C ASP A 208 -7.22 10.30 33.45
N PRO A 209 -8.39 10.87 33.05
CA PRO A 209 -9.09 10.43 31.86
C PRO A 209 -8.37 10.82 30.56
N TYR A 210 -7.34 11.66 30.58
CA TYR A 210 -6.60 12.05 29.38
C TYR A 210 -5.26 11.32 29.23
N SER A 211 -5.01 10.31 30.06
CA SER A 211 -3.79 9.51 30.00
C SER A 211 -3.75 8.54 28.81
N ASP A 212 -2.55 8.21 28.34
CA ASP A 212 -2.33 7.17 27.31
C ASP A 212 -2.96 5.82 27.70
N MET A 213 -3.03 5.52 29.00
CA MET A 213 -3.67 4.32 29.54
C MET A 213 -5.20 4.38 29.38
N ALA A 214 -5.82 5.55 29.57
CA ALA A 214 -7.24 5.77 29.30
C ALA A 214 -7.56 5.59 27.81
N ASP A 215 -6.72 6.13 26.92
CA ASP A 215 -6.86 5.97 25.46
C ASP A 215 -6.68 4.52 25.01
N PHE A 216 -5.75 3.80 25.64
CA PHE A 216 -5.61 2.35 25.44
C PHE A 216 -6.91 1.60 25.79
N PHE A 217 -7.49 1.83 26.99
CA PHE A 217 -8.73 1.14 27.38
C PHE A 217 -9.94 1.54 26.53
N ARG A 218 -10.02 2.78 26.04
CA ARG A 218 -11.04 3.20 25.08
C ARG A 218 -10.93 2.41 23.78
N SER A 219 -9.72 2.31 23.24
CA SER A 219 -9.43 1.55 22.02
C SER A 219 -9.76 0.07 22.22
N ALA A 220 -9.30 -0.53 23.33
CA ALA A 220 -9.60 -1.91 23.68
C ALA A 220 -11.11 -2.18 23.86
N LYS A 221 -11.89 -1.22 24.34
CA LYS A 221 -13.36 -1.32 24.40
C LYS A 221 -13.98 -1.25 23.00
N ASN A 222 -13.55 -0.30 22.19
CA ASN A 222 -14.05 -0.12 20.82
C ASN A 222 -13.79 -1.36 19.96
N ASP A 223 -12.64 -2.01 20.17
CA ASP A 223 -12.26 -3.25 19.50
C ASP A 223 -12.90 -4.50 20.12
N GLY A 224 -13.67 -4.35 21.21
CA GLY A 224 -14.40 -5.45 21.88
C GLY A 224 -13.52 -6.38 22.72
N HIS A 225 -12.32 -5.96 23.08
CA HIS A 225 -11.41 -6.71 23.96
C HIS A 225 -11.80 -6.61 25.44
N ILE A 226 -12.47 -5.54 25.85
CA ILE A 226 -13.03 -5.36 27.20
C ILE A 226 -14.49 -4.88 27.14
N SER A 227 -15.26 -5.11 28.19
CA SER A 227 -16.68 -4.72 28.25
C SER A 227 -16.89 -3.23 28.57
N ALA A 228 -16.00 -2.63 29.35
CA ALA A 228 -16.08 -1.23 29.74
C ALA A 228 -14.71 -0.66 30.11
N VAL A 229 -14.56 0.65 29.93
CA VAL A 229 -13.41 1.41 30.44
C VAL A 229 -13.50 1.46 31.98
N PRO A 230 -12.37 1.38 32.72
CA PRO A 230 -12.32 1.60 34.17
C PRO A 230 -13.02 2.89 34.59
N LYS A 231 -13.70 2.90 35.73
CA LYS A 231 -14.54 4.05 36.14
C LYS A 231 -13.72 5.32 36.32
N GLU A 232 -12.50 5.15 36.80
CA GLU A 232 -11.51 6.17 37.11
C GLU A 232 -10.99 6.89 35.86
N MET A 233 -11.17 6.28 34.68
CA MET A 233 -10.66 6.76 33.38
C MET A 233 -11.79 7.11 32.39
N ARG A 234 -13.05 7.10 32.85
CA ARG A 234 -14.19 7.53 32.04
C ARG A 234 -14.24 9.06 31.98
N LEU A 235 -14.60 9.56 30.80
CA LEU A 235 -15.01 10.96 30.61
C LEU A 235 -16.46 11.14 31.07
#